data_AF-Q7RPQ1-F1
#
_entry.id   AF-Q7RPQ1-F1
#
_cell.length_a   1.000
_cell.length_b   1.000
_cell.length_c   1.000
_cell.angle_alpha   90.00
_cell.angle_beta   90.00
_cell.angle_gamma   90.00
#
_symmetry.space_group_name_H-M   'P 1'
#
loop_
_entity.id
_entity.type
_entity.pdbx_description
1 polymer ?
#
loop_
_entity_poly.entity_id
_entity_poly.type
_entity_poly.pdbx_seq_one_letter_code
_entity_poly.pdbx_strand_id
1 'polypeptide(L)' 'MASKVCDIISEIDKYFDDDPDNSEEYSSRNTLNTYCHDNTSSSDEERITSGFIMLLKNLDEESFESDKIVEYASLWLSH' A
#
# COMPACT_ATOMS: atom_id res chain seq x y z
N MET A 1 0.48 4.51 18.80
CA MET A 1 -0.51 4.24 17.73
C MET A 1 -0.23 5.06 16.50
N ALA A 2 -0.18 6.41 16.55
CA ALA A 2 0.14 7.24 15.38
C ALA A 2 1.48 6.89 14.70
N SER A 3 2.56 6.63 15.46
CA SER A 3 3.87 6.24 14.88
C SER A 3 3.78 5.04 13.95
N LYS A 4 3.10 3.96 14.38
CA LYS A 4 2.99 2.72 13.61
C LYS A 4 2.20 2.89 12.31
N VAL A 5 1.13 3.70 12.36
CA VAL A 5 0.33 4.00 11.16
C VAL A 5 1.17 4.78 10.15
N CYS A 6 1.94 5.77 10.62
CA CYS A 6 2.88 6.51 9.76
C CYS A 6 3.96 5.59 9.18
N ASP A 7 4.48 4.64 9.95
CA ASP A 7 5.48 3.69 9.48
C ASP A 7 4.91 2.80 8.34
N ILE A 8 3.71 2.25 8.52
CA ILE A 8 3.01 1.44 7.50
C ILE A 8 2.73 2.25 6.23
N ILE A 9 2.20 3.47 6.39
CA ILE A 9 1.91 4.36 5.24
C ILE A 9 3.21 4.70 4.50
N SER A 10 4.27 5.07 5.23
CA SER A 10 5.56 5.40 4.62
C SER A 10 6.21 4.21 3.92
N GLU A 11 5.98 3.00 4.41
CA GLU A 11 6.42 1.78 3.73
C GLU A 11 5.65 1.58 2.42
N ILE A 12 4.33 1.75 2.43
CA ILE A 12 3.48 1.59 1.24
C ILE A 12 3.75 2.68 0.20
N ASP A 13 3.99 3.92 0.61
CA ASP A 13 4.31 5.02 -0.31
C ASP A 13 5.58 4.74 -1.14
N LYS A 14 6.58 4.05 -0.58
CA LYS A 14 7.79 3.66 -1.31
C LYS A 14 7.52 2.74 -2.50
N TYR A 15 6.39 2.03 -2.52
CA TYR A 15 6.01 1.20 -3.67
C TYR A 15 5.48 2.04 -4.86
N PHE A 16 5.21 3.33 -4.61
CA PHE A 16 4.74 4.31 -5.58
C PHE A 16 5.78 5.41 -5.86
N ASP A 17 6.86 5.49 -5.10
CA ASP A 17 8.00 6.34 -5.40
C ASP A 17 8.68 5.84 -6.69
N ASP A 18 8.47 6.57 -7.79
CA ASP A 18 9.11 6.33 -9.10
C ASP A 18 10.58 6.81 -9.09
N ASP A 19 11.38 6.42 -8.09
CA ASP A 19 12.81 6.74 -8.06
C ASP A 19 13.59 5.71 -8.92
N PRO A 20 14.08 6.11 -10.11
CA PRO A 20 14.65 5.20 -11.10
C PRO A 20 15.98 4.54 -10.66
N ASP A 21 16.58 4.95 -9.54
CA ASP A 21 17.84 4.40 -9.03
C ASP A 21 17.66 3.22 -8.05
N ASN A 22 16.43 2.90 -7.64
CA ASN A 22 16.18 1.83 -6.67
C ASN A 22 15.81 0.52 -7.36
N SER A 23 16.68 -0.49 -7.27
CA SER A 23 16.39 -1.88 -7.64
C SER A 23 15.18 -2.49 -6.89
N GLU A 24 14.64 -1.76 -5.92
CA GLU A 24 13.41 -2.07 -5.20
C GLU A 24 12.15 -1.94 -6.07
N GLU A 25 12.15 -1.23 -7.20
CA GLU A 25 10.98 -1.08 -8.09
C GLU A 25 10.43 -2.42 -8.61
N TYR A 26 11.31 -3.38 -8.91
CA TYR A 26 10.91 -4.73 -9.34
C TYR A 26 10.34 -5.56 -8.18
N SER A 27 10.90 -5.42 -6.98
CA SER A 27 10.41 -6.12 -5.79
C SER A 27 9.10 -5.53 -5.29
N SER A 28 8.95 -4.20 -5.35
CA SER A 28 7.77 -3.46 -4.95
C SER A 28 6.58 -3.79 -5.86
N ARG A 29 6.80 -3.80 -7.18
CA ARG A 29 5.81 -4.22 -8.17
C ARG A 29 5.37 -5.67 -7.95
N ASN A 30 6.30 -6.58 -7.66
CA ASN A 30 5.97 -7.98 -7.40
C ASN A 30 5.15 -8.16 -6.10
N THR A 31 5.43 -7.39 -5.05
CA THR A 31 4.65 -7.41 -3.80
C THR A 31 3.24 -6.87 -4.00
N LEU A 32 3.09 -5.71 -4.66
CA LEU A 32 1.77 -5.15 -4.96
C LEU A 32 0.92 -6.10 -5.83
N ASN A 33 1.55 -6.74 -6.82
CA ASN A 33 0.89 -7.72 -7.68
C ASN A 33 0.35 -8.95 -6.94
N THR A 34 0.75 -9.22 -5.69
CA THR A 34 0.12 -10.30 -4.90
C THR A 34 -1.31 -9.96 -4.47
N TYR A 35 -1.68 -8.67 -4.51
CA TYR A 35 -3.00 -8.18 -4.11
C TYR A 35 -3.94 -7.92 -5.29
N CYS A 36 -3.45 -7.92 -6.54
CA CYS A 36 -4.26 -7.81 -7.76
C CYS A 36 -3.95 -8.95 -8.76
N HIS A 37 -4.98 -9.68 -9.18
CA HIS A 37 -4.84 -10.97 -9.86
C HIS A 37 -4.49 -10.85 -11.36
N ASP A 38 -4.70 -9.69 -12.00
CA ASP A 38 -4.55 -9.51 -13.47
C ASP A 38 -3.22 -8.84 -13.85
N ASN A 39 -2.14 -9.55 -13.57
CA ASN A 39 -0.78 -9.04 -13.66
C ASN A 39 -0.19 -9.01 -15.09
N THR A 40 -0.88 -8.41 -16.06
CA THR A 40 -0.34 -8.26 -17.43
C THR A 40 -0.28 -6.83 -17.95
N SER A 41 -0.93 -5.89 -17.28
CA SER A 41 -0.92 -4.47 -17.68
C SER A 41 -1.28 -3.57 -16.52
N SER A 42 -0.40 -3.50 -15.50
CA SER A 42 -0.63 -2.75 -14.27
C SER A 42 -0.89 -1.26 -14.57
N SER A 43 -2.15 -0.87 -14.67
CA SER A 43 -2.55 0.53 -14.73
C SER A 43 -2.33 1.19 -13.38
N ASP A 44 -2.22 2.52 -13.33
CA ASP A 44 -2.01 3.23 -12.06
C ASP A 44 -3.16 2.97 -11.06
N GLU A 45 -4.38 2.83 -11.56
CA GLU A 45 -5.57 2.43 -10.79
C GLU A 45 -5.45 1.03 -10.15
N GLU A 46 -4.85 0.05 -10.84
CA GLU A 46 -4.60 -1.29 -10.29
C GLU A 46 -3.47 -1.26 -9.26
N ARG A 47 -2.44 -0.44 -9.48
CA ARG A 47 -1.36 -0.22 -8.50
C ARG A 47 -1.93 0.39 -7.22
N ILE A 48 -2.73 1.46 -7.33
CA ILE A 48 -3.37 2.13 -6.19
C ILE A 48 -4.29 1.17 -5.44
N THR A 49 -5.10 0.39 -6.17
CA THR A 49 -5.98 -0.63 -5.55
C THR A 49 -5.18 -1.68 -4.78
N SER A 50 -4.06 -2.13 -5.34
CA SER A 50 -3.16 -3.10 -4.68
C SER A 50 -2.53 -2.53 -3.41
N GLY A 51 -2.04 -1.28 -3.47
CA GLY A 51 -1.48 -0.58 -2.31
C GLY A 51 -2.53 -0.36 -1.22
N PHE A 52 -3.76 -0.03 -1.61
CA PHE A 52 -4.88 0.12 -0.68
C PHE A 52 -5.22 -1.19 0.04
N ILE A 53 -5.28 -2.33 -0.67
CA ILE A 53 -5.52 -3.65 -0.07
C ILE A 53 -4.37 -4.04 0.87
N MET A 54 -3.12 -3.74 0.48
CA MET A 54 -1.94 -3.97 1.31
C MET A 54 -2.01 -3.15 2.61
N LEU A 55 -2.43 -1.88 2.54
CA LEU A 55 -2.62 -1.01 3.70
C LEU A 55 -3.67 -1.58 4.66
N LEU A 56 -4.82 -2.01 4.14
CA LEU A 56 -5.87 -2.63 4.95
C LEU A 56 -5.36 -3.86 5.70
N LYS A 57 -4.60 -4.73 5.04
CA LYS A 57 -4.05 -5.93 5.70
C LYS A 57 -3.01 -5.61 6.77
N ASN A 58 -2.08 -4.69 6.51
CA ASN A 58 -1.06 -4.32 7.50
C ASN A 58 -1.70 -3.68 8.75
N LEU A 59 -2.72 -2.86 8.57
CA LEU A 59 -3.45 -2.27 9.70
C LEU A 59 -4.29 -3.34 10.45
N ASP A 60 -4.86 -4.32 9.76
CA ASP A 60 -5.56 -5.45 10.38
C ASP A 60 -4.60 -6.35 11.19
N GLU A 61 -3.41 -6.65 10.65
CA GLU A 61 -2.37 -7.44 11.33
C GLU A 61 -1.85 -6.76 12.60
N GLU A 62 -1.74 -5.43 12.59
CA GLU A 62 -1.42 -4.64 13.78
C GLU A 62 -2.58 -4.52 14.79
N SER A 63 -3.70 -5.22 14.53
CA SER A 63 -4.86 -5.30 15.40
C SER A 63 -5.49 -3.92 15.70
N PHE A 64 -5.48 -3.02 14.72
CA PHE A 64 -6.22 -1.77 14.83
C PHE A 64 -7.73 -2.04 14.79
N GLU A 65 -8.50 -1.21 15.50
CA GLU A 65 -9.96 -1.27 15.42
C GLU A 65 -10.44 -0.96 14.00
N SER A 66 -11.50 -1.63 13.57
CA SER A 66 -11.97 -1.54 12.17
C SER A 66 -12.36 -0.11 11.75
N ASP A 67 -12.86 0.70 12.68
CA ASP A 67 -13.15 2.12 12.44
C ASP A 67 -11.87 2.91 12.12
N LYS A 68 -10.79 2.63 12.84
CA LYS A 68 -9.46 3.21 12.61
C LYS A 68 -8.81 2.72 11.32
N ILE A 69 -8.95 1.45 10.99
CA ILE A 69 -8.46 0.91 9.71
C ILE A 69 -9.10 1.66 8.55
N VAL A 70 -10.43 1.81 8.56
CA VAL A 70 -11.16 2.53 7.49
C VAL A 70 -10.80 4.01 7.47
N GLU A 71 -10.65 4.66 8.62
CA GLU A 71 -10.24 6.07 8.71
C GLU A 71 -8.87 6.31 8.04
N TYR A 72 -7.85 5.54 8.43
CA TYR A 72 -6.50 5.72 7.90
C TYR A 72 -6.36 5.30 6.45
N ALA A 73 -7.01 4.20 6.04
CA ALA A 73 -7.01 3.78 4.65
C ALA A 73 -7.69 4.81 3.74
N SER A 74 -8.83 5.35 4.16
CA SER A 74 -9.55 6.39 3.39
C SER A 74 -8.76 7.70 3.31
N LEU A 75 -8.03 8.04 4.37
CA LEU A 75 -7.14 9.20 4.38
C LEU A 75 -5.99 9.03 3.40
N TRP A 76 -5.34 7.86 3.38
CA TRP A 76 -4.28 7.55 2.42
C TRP A 76 -4.77 7.61 0.97
N LEU A 77 -5.96 7.05 0.68
CA LEU A 77 -6.53 7.07 -0.67
C LEU A 77 -6.93 8.47 -1.17
N SER A 78 -7.13 9.42 -0.25
CA SER A 78 -7.55 10.78 -0.59
C SER A 78 -6.37 11.74 -0.85
N HIS A 79 -5.14 11.30 -0.59
CA HIS A 79 -3.92 12.08 -0.72
C HIS A 79 -3.33 11.94 -2.13
#